data_AF-A0A6H2EDQ6-F1
#
_entry.id   AF-A0A6H2EDQ6-F1
#
_cell.length_a   1.000
_cell.length_b   1.000
_cell.length_c   1.000
_cell.angle_alpha   90.00
_cell.angle_beta   90.00
_cell.angle_gamma   90.00
#
_symmetry.space_group_name_H-M   'P 1'
#
loop_
_entity.id
_entity.type
_entity.pdbx_description
1 polymer ?
#
loop_
_entity_poly.entity_id
_entity_poly.type
_entity_poly.pdbx_seq_one_letter_code
_entity_poly.pdbx_strand_id
1 'polypeptide(L)'
;MSQETDPEPSLVPELKYEPTITADFFCLHTSPPLHIALHGMSALTHTRLSKNAFDLCLELMEAGVKSKALADIVLYILNCKNDAK
;
A
#
# COMPACT_ATOMS: atom_id res chain seq x y z
N MET A 1 28.13 18.11 -47.83
CA MET A 1 28.52 17.41 -46.59
C MET A 1 27.25 17.28 -45.76
N SER A 2 26.65 16.09 -45.73
CA SER A 2 25.39 15.84 -45.00
C SER A 2 25.74 14.92 -43.84
N GLN A 3 25.54 15.39 -42.61
CA GLN A 3 25.70 14.60 -41.39
C GLN A 3 24.60 13.55 -41.30
N GLU A 4 25.00 12.30 -41.06
CA GLU A 4 24.12 11.23 -40.59
C GLU A 4 23.85 11.48 -39.11
N THR A 5 22.57 11.62 -38.74
CA THR A 5 22.14 11.63 -37.33
C THR A 5 21.61 10.24 -37.01
N ASP A 6 22.33 9.51 -36.16
CA ASP A 6 21.96 8.22 -35.59
C ASP A 6 20.71 8.38 -34.69
N PRO A 7 19.69 7.49 -34.76
CA PRO A 7 18.53 7.58 -33.89
C PRO A 7 18.82 7.06 -32.46
N GLU A 8 18.45 7.88 -31.47
CA GLU A 8 18.55 7.61 -30.03
C GLU A 8 17.77 6.33 -29.59
N PRO A 9 18.33 5.47 -28.71
CA PRO A 9 17.63 4.27 -28.25
C PRO A 9 16.53 4.62 -27.23
N SER A 10 15.29 4.28 -27.57
CA SER A 10 14.12 4.39 -26.71
C SER A 10 14.25 3.49 -25.47
N LEU A 11 14.71 4.08 -24.35
CA LEU A 11 14.70 3.50 -23.00
C LEU A 11 13.29 3.64 -22.39
N VAL A 12 12.28 3.02 -22.99
CA VAL A 12 10.97 2.86 -22.33
C VAL A 12 10.82 1.38 -21.96
N PRO A 13 10.82 1.02 -20.67
CA PRO A 13 10.52 -0.35 -20.26
C PRO A 13 9.09 -0.68 -20.70
N GLU A 14 8.92 -1.65 -21.59
CA GLU A 14 7.62 -2.27 -21.85
C GLU A 14 7.15 -2.91 -20.53
N LEU A 15 6.24 -2.23 -19.82
CA LEU A 15 5.47 -2.82 -18.73
C LEU A 15 4.55 -3.89 -19.32
N LYS A 16 5.06 -5.12 -19.38
CA LYS A 16 4.22 -6.31 -19.57
C LYS A 16 3.32 -6.44 -18.34
N TYR A 17 2.10 -5.95 -18.44
CA TYR A 17 1.01 -6.30 -17.53
C TYR A 17 0.66 -7.76 -17.79
N GLU A 18 1.37 -8.68 -17.15
CA GLU A 18 0.78 -10.00 -16.91
C GLU A 18 -0.28 -9.83 -15.83
N PRO A 19 -1.52 -10.31 -16.04
CA PRO A 19 -2.47 -10.43 -14.96
C PRO A 19 -1.92 -11.47 -13.99
N THR A 20 -1.29 -11.00 -12.90
CA THR A 20 -1.01 -11.85 -11.75
C THR A 20 -2.36 -12.37 -11.28
N ILE A 21 -2.65 -13.64 -11.59
CA ILE A 21 -3.80 -14.35 -11.07
C ILE A 21 -3.56 -14.49 -9.56
N THR A 22 -4.08 -13.54 -8.80
CA THR A 22 -4.07 -13.48 -7.33
C THR A 22 -5.04 -14.49 -6.72
N ALA A 23 -5.13 -15.70 -7.28
CA ALA A 23 -6.02 -16.75 -6.78
C ALA A 23 -5.64 -17.24 -5.36
N ASP A 24 -4.43 -16.91 -4.88
CA ASP A 24 -3.95 -17.21 -3.53
C ASP A 24 -3.60 -15.96 -2.72
N PHE A 25 -4.08 -14.76 -3.10
CA PHE A 25 -4.00 -13.63 -2.17
C PHE A 25 -5.08 -13.89 -1.11
N PHE A 26 -4.66 -14.50 0.00
CA PHE A 26 -5.45 -14.49 1.24
C PHE A 26 -5.74 -13.02 1.53
N CYS A 27 -6.92 -12.55 1.14
CA CYS A 27 -7.43 -11.26 1.54
C CYS A 27 -7.46 -11.30 3.07
N LEU A 28 -6.47 -10.69 3.70
CA LEU A 28 -6.23 -10.72 5.14
C LEU A 28 -7.47 -10.23 5.88
N HIS A 29 -8.22 -9.31 5.26
CA HIS A 29 -9.51 -8.83 5.78
C HIS A 29 -10.66 -9.85 5.68
N THR A 30 -10.59 -10.84 4.79
CA THR A 30 -11.64 -11.85 4.59
C THR A 30 -11.55 -13.04 5.54
N SER A 31 -10.40 -13.26 6.17
CA SER A 31 -10.22 -14.33 7.16
C SER A 31 -10.52 -13.77 8.57
N PRO A 32 -11.66 -14.11 9.19
CA PRO A 32 -12.02 -13.54 10.49
C PRO A 32 -10.97 -13.78 11.59
N PRO A 33 -10.31 -14.96 11.68
CA PRO A 33 -9.24 -15.17 12.64
C PRO A 33 -8.03 -14.26 12.41
N LEU A 34 -7.62 -14.05 11.15
CA LEU A 34 -6.50 -13.17 10.82
C LEU A 34 -6.86 -11.72 11.09
N HIS A 35 -8.09 -11.31 10.75
CA HIS A 35 -8.62 -9.98 11.04
C HIS A 35 -8.58 -9.67 12.54
N ILE A 36 -9.07 -10.60 13.38
CA ILE A 36 -9.06 -10.46 14.84
C ILE A 36 -7.63 -10.40 15.37
N ALA A 37 -6.73 -11.26 14.88
CA ALA A 37 -5.33 -11.27 15.30
C ALA A 37 -4.62 -9.95 14.93
N LEU A 38 -4.82 -9.49 13.69
CA LEU A 38 -4.28 -8.24 13.15
C LEU A 38 -4.80 -7.02 13.91
N HIS A 39 -6.10 -6.95 14.19
CA HIS A 39 -6.70 -5.90 15.02
C HIS A 39 -6.24 -5.98 16.49
N GLY A 40 -6.04 -7.18 17.03
CA GLY A 40 -5.47 -7.37 18.37
C GLY A 40 -4.03 -6.86 18.45
N MET A 41 -3.21 -7.17 17.43
CA MET A 41 -1.84 -6.67 17.33
C MET A 41 -1.78 -5.16 17.14
N SER A 42 -2.68 -4.57 16.34
CA SER A 42 -2.73 -3.12 16.16
C SER A 42 -3.04 -2.39 17.47
N ALA A 43 -3.94 -2.95 18.29
CA ALA A 43 -4.21 -2.46 19.64
C ALA A 43 -2.97 -2.52 20.57
N LEU A 44 -2.14 -3.57 20.44
CA LEU A 44 -0.87 -3.69 21.20
C LEU A 44 0.19 -2.66 20.76
N THR A 45 0.21 -2.29 19.48
CA THR A 45 1.16 -1.31 18.93
C THR A 45 0.77 0.15 19.16
N HIS A 46 -0.24 0.43 20.00
CA HIS A 46 -0.77 1.78 20.25
C HIS A 46 -1.20 2.55 18.99
N THR A 47 -1.46 1.86 17.87
CA THR A 47 -2.02 2.53 16.70
C THR A 47 -3.43 2.98 17.07
N ARG A 48 -3.66 4.29 17.12
CA ARG A 48 -4.97 4.92 17.45
C ARG A 48 -6.02 4.72 16.36
N LEU A 49 -5.89 3.67 15.56
CA LEU A 49 -6.77 3.39 14.44
C LEU A 49 -8.05 2.75 14.96
N SER A 50 -9.18 3.29 14.53
CA SER A 50 -10.45 2.58 14.68
C SER A 50 -10.43 1.32 13.81
N LYS A 51 -11.30 0.36 14.13
CA LYS A 51 -11.49 -0.84 13.30
C LYS A 51 -11.61 -0.51 11.81
N ASN A 52 -12.47 0.45 11.45
CA ASN A 52 -12.66 0.85 10.05
C ASN A 52 -11.38 1.42 9.40
N ALA A 53 -10.57 2.17 10.16
CA ALA A 53 -9.31 2.70 9.64
C ALA A 53 -8.27 1.58 9.45
N PHE A 54 -8.31 0.59 10.34
CA PHE A 54 -7.48 -0.61 10.22
C PHE A 54 -7.86 -1.45 9.00
N ASP A 55 -9.16 -1.67 8.79
CA ASP A 55 -9.70 -2.42 7.64
C ASP A 55 -9.29 -1.77 6.33
N LEU A 56 -9.41 -0.43 6.23
CA LEU A 56 -8.94 0.32 5.07
C LEU A 56 -7.43 0.18 4.85
N CYS A 57 -6.62 0.13 5.92
CA CYS A 57 -5.19 -0.08 5.79
C CYS A 57 -4.87 -1.46 5.20
N LEU A 58 -5.62 -2.50 5.60
CA LEU A 58 -5.49 -3.83 5.02
C LEU A 58 -5.87 -3.83 3.54
N GLU A 59 -7.02 -3.25 3.19
CA GLU A 59 -7.48 -3.14 1.79
C GLU A 59 -6.45 -2.42 0.90
N LEU A 60 -5.84 -1.34 1.40
CA LEU A 60 -4.79 -0.63 0.68
C LEU A 60 -3.52 -1.48 0.50
N MET A 61 -3.11 -2.22 1.52
CA MET A 61 -1.95 -3.12 1.42
C MET A 61 -2.22 -4.28 0.44
N GLU A 62 -3.44 -4.81 0.42
CA GLU A 62 -3.87 -5.81 -0.55
C GLU A 62 -3.93 -5.26 -1.98
N ALA A 63 -4.26 -3.97 -2.15
CA ALA A 63 -4.16 -3.26 -3.41
C ALA A 63 -2.71 -2.93 -3.84
N GLY A 64 -1.70 -3.32 -3.05
CA GLY A 64 -0.28 -3.15 -3.36
C GLY A 64 0.36 -1.87 -2.81
N VAL A 65 -0.32 -1.14 -1.93
CA VAL A 65 0.28 0.02 -1.25
C VAL A 65 1.39 -0.46 -0.31
N LYS A 66 2.59 0.11 -0.47
CA LYS A 66 3.73 -0.21 0.40
C LYS A 66 3.40 0.17 1.86
N SER A 67 3.50 -0.79 2.76
CA SER A 67 3.21 -0.63 4.19
C SER A 67 3.93 0.57 4.83
N LYS A 68 5.18 0.83 4.45
CA LYS A 68 5.94 2.00 4.90
C LYS A 68 5.30 3.32 4.49
N ALA A 69 4.92 3.45 3.22
CA ALA A 69 4.28 4.67 2.72
C ALA A 69 2.91 4.89 3.38
N LEU A 70 2.14 3.81 3.58
CA LEU A 70 0.88 3.86 4.31
C LEU A 70 1.08 4.31 5.77
N ALA A 71 2.08 3.75 6.46
CA ALA A 71 2.41 4.15 7.83
C ALA A 71 2.81 5.62 7.93
N ASP A 72 3.63 6.12 7.01
CA ASP A 72 4.04 7.52 6.96
C ASP A 72 2.83 8.46 6.79
N ILE A 73 1.90 8.11 5.89
CA ILE A 73 0.64 8.85 5.67
C ILE A 73 -0.24 8.83 6.93
N VAL A 74 -0.42 7.65 7.53
CA VAL A 74 -1.24 7.50 8.76
C VAL A 74 -0.66 8.32 9.90
N LEU A 75 0.66 8.28 10.11
CA LEU A 75 1.35 9.08 11.13
C LEU A 75 1.21 10.58 10.85
N TYR A 76 1.36 11.00 9.60
CA TYR A 76 1.14 12.39 9.19
C TYR A 76 -0.27 12.87 9.54
N ILE A 77 -1.31 12.09 9.20
CA ILE A 77 -2.71 12.41 9.52
C ILE A 77 -2.93 12.49 11.04
N LEU A 78 -2.35 11.57 11.81
CA LEU A 78 -2.45 11.56 13.26
C LEU A 78 -1.77 12.79 13.90
N ASN A 79 -0.64 13.23 13.36
CA ASN A 79 0.03 14.45 13.80
C ASN A 79 -0.83 15.69 13.50
N CYS A 80 -1.35 15.83 12.28
CA CYS A 80 -2.25 16.95 11.93
C CYS A 80 -3.48 17.01 12.85
N LYS A 81 -4.02 15.88 13.28
CA LYS A 81 -5.14 15.83 14.24
C LYS A 81 -4.76 16.24 15.66
N ASN A 82 -3.52 16.03 16.07
CA ASN A 82 -3.04 16.48 17.38
C ASN A 82 -2.73 17.97 17.37
N ASP A 83 -2.21 18.51 16.25
CA ASP A 83 -1.92 19.94 16.10
C ASP A 83 -3.21 20.79 15.97
N ALA A 84 -4.32 20.17 15.59
CA ALA A 84 -5.64 20.81 15.52
C ALA A 84 -6.35 20.93 16.88
N LYS A 85 -5.72 20.51 17.99
CA LYS A 85 -6.23 20.61 19.37
C LYS A 85 -5.41 21.58 20.20
#